data_AF-A0AA41S3P0-F1
#
_entry.id   AF-A0AA41S3P0-F1
#
_cell.length_a   1.000
_cell.length_b   1.000
_cell.length_c   1.000
_cell.angle_alpha   90.00
_cell.angle_beta   90.00
_cell.angle_gamma   90.00
#
_symmetry.space_group_name_H-M   'P 1'
#
loop_
_entity.id
_entity.type
_entity.pdbx_description
1 polymer ?
#
loop_
_entity_poly.entity_id
_entity_poly.type
_entity_poly.pdbx_seq_one_letter_code
_entity_poly.pdbx_strand_id
1 'polypeptide(L)'
;MSVEALELQDSYDGNTALHLAVIAGLYEAVQAMVNKNKNLAWKFNIKGLNPLLNAAIHVSVEHENIIRFLCHEMKDEPRSFEGPPGAQLVCSITRADLYELASELIGEHPSLATARDNDGTTDNDGTTLLDILAEKDISIPRVYEESTLSFLTYYQHCTITKKPSIFLKMLYCFGGKSKGFHSLKLSSNNVLKLVDIIFKKIPSMTRKDRFNFFLRSNFLKTAAKNGSIDIVKKCISAYPDQLWYPHQGRNIFQIAVENRQEKIFNYLYDHMNADEKILATRVVESNGGNILHVAAKIAPSARLNILTCPVAQMQSELIWFK
;
A
#
# COMPACT_ATOMS: atom_id res chain seq x y z
N MET A 1 34.35 -22.11 1.64
CA MET A 1 32.89 -22.30 1.54
C MET A 1 32.59 -22.86 0.16
N SER A 2 31.96 -24.05 0.08
CA SER A 2 31.53 -24.66 -1.18
C SER A 2 30.20 -24.05 -1.66
N VAL A 3 29.74 -24.44 -2.85
CA VAL A 3 28.48 -23.92 -3.44
C VAL A 3 27.27 -24.54 -2.72
N GLU A 4 27.36 -25.83 -2.42
CA GLU A 4 26.34 -26.65 -1.77
C GLU A 4 26.09 -26.17 -0.34
N ALA A 5 27.14 -25.75 0.37
CA ALA A 5 27.03 -25.21 1.73
C ALA A 5 26.27 -23.87 1.80
N LEU A 6 26.24 -23.10 0.72
CA LEU A 6 25.45 -21.86 0.63
C LEU A 6 23.96 -22.14 0.34
N GLU A 7 23.65 -23.24 -0.34
CA GLU A 7 22.27 -23.64 -0.65
C GLU A 7 21.54 -24.32 0.52
N LEU A 8 22.23 -24.62 1.62
CA LEU A 8 21.62 -25.16 2.84
C LEU A 8 20.56 -24.19 3.39
N GLN A 9 19.40 -24.77 3.70
CA GLN A 9 18.25 -24.06 4.29
C GLN A 9 18.13 -24.42 5.77
N ASP A 10 17.78 -23.45 6.61
CA ASP A 10 17.47 -23.69 8.03
C ASP A 10 16.18 -24.52 8.18
N SER A 11 16.06 -25.29 9.27
CA SER A 11 14.93 -26.20 9.49
C SER A 11 13.66 -25.56 10.06
N TYR A 12 13.68 -24.25 10.34
CA TYR A 12 12.58 -23.51 10.98
C TYR A 12 11.75 -22.73 9.95
N ASP A 13 12.41 -21.92 9.12
CA ASP A 13 11.78 -21.09 8.08
C ASP A 13 12.20 -21.50 6.65
N GLY A 14 13.23 -22.33 6.49
CA GLY A 14 13.79 -22.67 5.18
C GLY A 14 14.66 -21.57 4.58
N ASN A 15 15.18 -20.64 5.37
CA ASN A 15 16.04 -19.57 4.85
C ASN A 15 17.42 -20.12 4.54
N THR A 16 17.97 -19.76 3.38
CA THR A 16 19.41 -19.90 3.11
C THR A 16 20.20 -18.80 3.83
N ALA A 17 21.53 -18.93 3.89
CA ALA A 17 22.40 -17.87 4.40
C ALA A 17 22.16 -16.51 3.70
N LEU A 18 21.80 -16.52 2.41
CA LEU A 18 21.48 -15.32 1.65
C LEU A 18 20.21 -14.62 2.15
N HIS A 19 19.15 -15.36 2.48
CA HIS A 19 17.93 -14.79 3.07
C HIS A 19 18.23 -14.09 4.39
N LEU A 20 19.06 -14.70 5.25
CA LEU A 20 19.44 -14.10 6.54
C LEU A 20 20.33 -12.86 6.36
N ALA A 21 21.24 -12.86 5.38
CA ALA A 21 22.04 -11.69 5.03
C ALA A 21 21.18 -10.54 4.48
N VAL A 22 20.15 -10.86 3.68
CA VAL A 22 19.14 -9.91 3.21
C VAL A 22 18.36 -9.31 4.38
N ILE A 23 17.76 -10.12 5.26
CA ILE A 23 16.99 -9.66 6.43
C ILE A 23 17.82 -8.74 7.35
N ALA A 24 19.13 -8.97 7.40
CA ALA A 24 20.08 -8.18 8.18
C ALA A 24 20.60 -6.91 7.47
N GLY A 25 20.18 -6.63 6.23
CA GLY A 25 20.64 -5.46 5.47
C GLY A 25 22.11 -5.52 5.03
N LEU A 26 22.74 -6.71 4.99
CA LEU A 26 24.17 -6.88 4.76
C LEU A 26 24.52 -6.92 3.26
N TYR A 27 24.48 -5.76 2.60
CA TYR A 27 24.66 -5.62 1.15
C TYR A 27 25.91 -6.31 0.58
N GLU A 28 27.08 -6.10 1.19
CA GLU A 28 28.35 -6.68 0.71
C GLU A 28 28.35 -8.22 0.83
N ALA A 29 27.71 -8.76 1.88
CA ALA A 29 27.54 -10.20 2.05
C ALA A 29 26.57 -10.78 1.02
N VAL A 30 25.45 -10.08 0.74
CA VAL A 30 24.49 -10.42 -0.32
C VAL A 30 25.20 -10.50 -1.68
N GLN A 31 25.96 -9.46 -2.05
CA GLN A 31 26.73 -9.45 -3.30
C GLN A 31 27.74 -10.59 -3.38
N ALA A 32 28.53 -10.81 -2.32
CA ALA A 32 29.53 -11.87 -2.28
C ALA A 32 28.92 -13.29 -2.40
N MET A 33 27.73 -13.52 -1.83
CA MET A 33 27.01 -14.79 -1.95
C MET A 33 26.42 -14.98 -3.35
N VAL A 34 25.71 -13.99 -3.91
CA VAL A 34 25.07 -14.09 -5.23
C VAL A 34 26.11 -14.21 -6.36
N ASN A 35 27.19 -13.43 -6.31
CA ASN A 35 28.29 -13.53 -7.28
C ASN A 35 28.97 -14.91 -7.26
N LYS A 36 28.89 -15.63 -6.14
CA LYS A 36 29.44 -16.98 -5.98
C LYS A 36 28.47 -18.09 -6.39
N ASN A 37 27.16 -17.89 -6.21
CA ASN A 37 26.13 -18.79 -6.71
C ASN A 37 24.83 -18.00 -6.96
N LYS A 38 24.54 -17.71 -8.23
CA LYS A 38 23.34 -16.96 -8.63
C LYS A 38 22.04 -17.70 -8.28
N ASN A 39 22.05 -19.04 -8.27
CA ASN A 39 20.86 -19.84 -7.95
C ASN A 39 20.31 -19.55 -6.54
N LEU A 40 21.12 -19.02 -5.62
CA LEU A 40 20.69 -18.62 -4.28
C LEU A 40 19.58 -17.55 -4.33
N ALA A 41 19.61 -16.66 -5.31
CA ALA A 41 18.61 -15.61 -5.50
C ALA A 41 17.23 -16.17 -5.90
N TRP A 42 17.19 -17.40 -6.43
CA TRP A 42 15.96 -18.10 -6.85
C TRP A 42 15.49 -19.18 -5.86
N LYS A 43 16.21 -19.39 -4.75
CA LYS A 43 15.78 -20.35 -3.71
C LYS A 43 14.62 -19.74 -2.93
N PHE A 44 13.51 -20.45 -2.83
CA PHE A 44 12.38 -20.07 -1.99
C PHE A 44 12.46 -20.75 -0.62
N ASN A 45 12.14 -20.01 0.44
CA ASN A 45 11.97 -20.54 1.79
C ASN A 45 10.59 -21.20 1.97
N ILE A 46 10.29 -21.76 3.16
CA ILE A 46 9.03 -22.49 3.43
C ILE A 46 7.79 -21.61 3.26
N LYS A 47 7.94 -20.28 3.38
CA LYS A 47 6.85 -19.29 3.20
C LYS A 47 6.65 -18.89 1.73
N GLY A 48 7.35 -19.51 0.79
CA GLY A 48 7.27 -19.15 -0.64
C GLY A 48 7.93 -17.82 -0.97
N LEU A 49 8.89 -17.37 -0.16
CA LEU A 49 9.64 -16.13 -0.38
C LEU A 49 11.06 -16.47 -0.82
N ASN A 50 11.53 -15.85 -1.91
CA ASN A 50 12.94 -15.82 -2.27
C ASN A 50 13.64 -14.59 -1.64
N PRO A 51 14.96 -14.42 -1.75
CA PRO A 51 15.68 -13.29 -1.17
C PRO A 51 15.18 -11.91 -1.62
N LEU A 52 14.72 -11.74 -2.86
CA LEU A 52 14.18 -10.45 -3.33
C LEU A 52 12.84 -10.10 -2.64
N LEU A 53 11.92 -11.06 -2.57
CA LEU A 53 10.65 -10.88 -1.85
C LEU A 53 10.87 -10.68 -0.36
N ASN A 54 11.89 -11.34 0.22
CA ASN A 54 12.29 -11.16 1.61
C ASN A 54 12.88 -9.76 1.86
N ALA A 55 13.71 -9.24 0.94
CA ALA A 55 14.20 -7.87 0.99
C ALA A 55 13.07 -6.84 0.92
N ALA A 56 12.09 -7.08 0.04
CA ALA A 56 10.90 -6.23 -0.11
C ALA A 56 10.00 -6.23 1.14
N ILE A 57 10.09 -7.23 2.01
CA ILE A 57 9.37 -7.30 3.29
C ILE A 57 10.07 -6.46 4.38
N HIS A 58 11.39 -6.40 4.35
CA HIS A 58 12.21 -5.81 5.41
C HIS A 58 12.74 -4.39 5.09
N VAL A 59 12.13 -3.69 4.12
CA VAL A 59 12.68 -2.44 3.54
C VAL A 59 13.08 -1.40 4.59
N SER A 60 14.36 -1.10 4.62
CA SER A 60 14.98 0.09 5.21
C SER A 60 15.87 0.78 4.16
N VAL A 61 16.58 1.85 4.55
CA VAL A 61 17.52 2.57 3.65
C VAL A 61 18.59 1.62 3.09
N GLU A 62 19.08 0.70 3.91
CA GLU A 62 20.09 -0.30 3.55
C GLU A 62 19.56 -1.33 2.53
N HIS A 63 18.25 -1.58 2.53
CA HIS A 63 17.62 -2.57 1.67
C HIS A 63 17.36 -2.08 0.24
N GLU A 64 17.31 -0.77 -0.05
CA GLU A 64 17.10 -0.30 -1.43
C GLU A 64 18.20 -0.83 -2.37
N ASN A 65 19.46 -0.75 -1.94
CA ASN A 65 20.61 -1.28 -2.70
C ASN A 65 20.53 -2.79 -2.89
N ILE A 66 20.09 -3.53 -1.86
CA ILE A 66 19.87 -4.98 -1.92
C ILE A 66 18.78 -5.33 -2.94
N ILE A 67 17.64 -4.64 -2.88
CA ILE A 67 16.50 -4.87 -3.78
C ILE A 67 16.92 -4.53 -5.23
N ARG A 68 17.56 -3.38 -5.47
CA ARG A 68 18.05 -2.99 -6.80
C ARG A 68 19.05 -4.00 -7.37
N PHE A 69 19.98 -4.51 -6.55
CA PHE A 69 20.92 -5.54 -6.94
C PHE A 69 20.24 -6.89 -7.25
N LEU A 70 19.33 -7.35 -6.39
CA LEU A 70 18.61 -8.61 -6.61
C LEU A 70 17.67 -8.51 -7.82
N CYS A 71 16.98 -7.38 -8.03
CA CYS A 71 16.22 -7.14 -9.24
C CYS A 71 17.09 -7.25 -10.50
N HIS A 72 18.31 -6.71 -10.48
CA HIS A 72 19.26 -6.82 -11.59
C HIS A 72 19.69 -8.27 -11.86
N GLU A 73 20.06 -9.01 -10.81
CA GLU A 73 20.55 -10.39 -10.96
C GLU A 73 19.44 -11.41 -11.27
N MET A 74 18.17 -11.04 -11.04
CA MET A 74 17.00 -11.90 -11.25
C MET A 74 16.20 -11.56 -12.52
N LYS A 75 16.69 -10.68 -13.40
CA LYS A 75 15.99 -10.27 -14.64
C LYS A 75 15.51 -11.43 -15.53
N ASP A 76 16.22 -12.56 -15.52
CA ASP A 76 15.86 -13.76 -16.27
C ASP A 76 14.82 -14.66 -15.55
N GLU A 77 14.35 -14.30 -14.35
CA GLU A 77 13.34 -15.02 -13.57
C GLU A 77 11.99 -14.26 -13.51
N PRO A 78 11.13 -14.37 -14.54
CA PRO A 78 9.89 -13.57 -14.61
C PRO A 78 8.91 -13.83 -13.47
N ARG A 79 8.99 -14.99 -12.79
CA ARG A 79 8.10 -15.36 -11.66
C ARG A 79 8.14 -14.35 -10.51
N SER A 80 9.28 -13.73 -10.27
CA SER A 80 9.45 -12.72 -9.21
C SER A 80 8.85 -11.35 -9.57
N PHE A 81 8.52 -11.13 -10.85
CA PHE A 81 8.03 -9.87 -11.41
C PHE A 81 6.67 -10.01 -12.08
N GLU A 82 5.94 -11.08 -11.79
CA GLU A 82 4.61 -11.38 -12.31
C GLU A 82 3.68 -11.87 -11.20
N GLY A 83 2.37 -11.77 -11.44
CA GLY A 83 1.34 -12.32 -10.55
C GLY A 83 1.43 -11.81 -9.10
N PRO A 84 1.04 -12.65 -8.11
CA PRO A 84 1.11 -12.31 -6.69
C PRO A 84 2.51 -11.96 -6.16
N PRO A 85 3.60 -12.69 -6.50
CA PRO A 85 4.95 -12.33 -6.05
C PRO A 85 5.39 -10.94 -6.55
N GLY A 86 5.20 -10.65 -7.84
CA GLY A 86 5.56 -9.35 -8.40
C GLY A 86 4.71 -8.22 -7.84
N ALA A 87 3.41 -8.47 -7.58
CA ALA A 87 2.55 -7.52 -6.88
C ALA A 87 3.02 -7.26 -5.44
N GLN A 88 3.37 -8.30 -4.68
CA GLN A 88 3.90 -8.19 -3.33
C GLN A 88 5.17 -7.33 -3.30
N LEU A 89 6.07 -7.51 -4.28
CA LEU A 89 7.28 -6.70 -4.47
C LEU A 89 6.92 -5.21 -4.63
N VAL A 90 6.14 -4.84 -5.66
CA VAL A 90 5.83 -3.42 -5.93
C VAL A 90 4.98 -2.78 -4.83
N CYS A 91 4.07 -3.53 -4.22
CA CYS A 91 3.30 -3.08 -3.06
C CYS A 91 4.21 -2.74 -1.87
N SER A 92 5.15 -3.61 -1.52
CA SER A 92 5.95 -3.44 -0.31
C SER A 92 6.99 -2.32 -0.44
N ILE A 93 7.68 -2.20 -1.59
CA ILE A 93 8.58 -1.05 -1.83
C ILE A 93 7.82 0.28 -1.88
N THR A 94 6.56 0.30 -2.33
CA THR A 94 5.71 1.50 -2.34
C THR A 94 5.24 1.88 -0.94
N ARG A 95 4.93 0.91 -0.07
CA ARG A 95 4.68 1.18 1.36
C ARG A 95 5.90 1.84 2.02
N ALA A 96 7.10 1.44 1.62
CA ALA A 96 8.38 2.00 2.04
C ALA A 96 8.80 3.29 1.28
N ASP A 97 7.90 3.91 0.52
CA ASP A 97 8.10 5.19 -0.19
C ASP A 97 9.19 5.16 -1.30
N LEU A 98 9.63 3.98 -1.75
CA LEU A 98 10.56 3.78 -2.87
C LEU A 98 9.86 3.93 -4.25
N TYR A 99 9.17 5.05 -4.44
CA TYR A 99 8.30 5.30 -5.60
C TYR A 99 9.01 5.29 -6.96
N GLU A 100 10.31 5.62 -6.99
CA GLU A 100 11.11 5.62 -8.22
C GLU A 100 11.41 4.19 -8.66
N LEU A 101 11.89 3.34 -7.75
CA LEU A 101 12.07 1.91 -7.98
C LEU A 101 10.75 1.21 -8.36
N ALA A 102 9.64 1.58 -7.73
CA ALA A 102 8.31 1.09 -8.13
C ALA A 102 7.95 1.51 -9.57
N SER A 103 8.26 2.76 -9.95
CA SER A 103 8.02 3.26 -11.31
C SER A 103 8.89 2.56 -12.35
N GLU A 104 10.16 2.30 -12.02
CA GLU A 104 11.10 1.54 -12.85
C GLU A 104 10.59 0.12 -13.09
N LEU A 105 10.27 -0.62 -12.03
CA LEU A 105 9.78 -2.01 -12.13
C LEU A 105 8.46 -2.14 -12.90
N ILE A 106 7.56 -1.16 -12.81
CA ILE A 106 6.33 -1.13 -13.61
C ILE A 106 6.61 -0.77 -15.08
N GLY A 107 7.65 0.03 -15.33
CA GLY A 107 8.14 0.30 -16.68
C GLY A 107 8.70 -0.95 -17.36
N GLU A 108 9.48 -1.75 -16.63
CA GLU A 108 10.00 -3.05 -17.09
C GLU A 108 8.89 -4.12 -17.15
N HIS A 109 7.95 -4.15 -16.19
CA HIS A 109 6.86 -5.13 -16.07
C HIS A 109 5.47 -4.47 -15.97
N PRO A 110 4.85 -4.03 -17.08
CA PRO A 110 3.59 -3.27 -17.07
C PRO A 110 2.35 -4.00 -16.55
N SER A 111 2.43 -5.32 -16.30
CA SER A 111 1.40 -6.10 -15.61
C SER A 111 1.29 -5.72 -14.12
N LEU A 112 2.39 -5.31 -13.49
CA LEU A 112 2.47 -5.01 -12.06
C LEU A 112 1.65 -3.80 -11.62
N ALA A 113 1.42 -2.84 -12.51
CA ALA A 113 0.60 -1.65 -12.24
C ALA A 113 -0.80 -1.99 -11.68
N THR A 114 -1.34 -3.16 -12.02
CA THR A 114 -2.70 -3.59 -11.65
C THR A 114 -2.74 -5.02 -11.11
N ALA A 115 -1.59 -5.59 -10.74
CA ALA A 115 -1.50 -6.90 -10.12
C ALA A 115 -1.93 -6.84 -8.64
N ARG A 116 -2.28 -8.01 -8.07
CA ARG A 116 -2.70 -8.18 -6.68
C ARG A 116 -1.73 -9.10 -5.97
N ASP A 117 -1.37 -8.79 -4.72
CA ASP A 117 -0.48 -9.59 -3.88
C ASP A 117 -1.07 -10.94 -3.41
N ASN A 118 -2.31 -11.24 -3.82
CA ASN A 118 -2.93 -12.56 -3.70
C ASN A 118 -3.56 -13.04 -5.03
N ASP A 119 -3.80 -14.34 -5.13
CA ASP A 119 -4.48 -14.99 -6.25
C ASP A 119 -6.01 -15.03 -6.10
N GLY A 120 -6.55 -14.64 -4.94
CA GLY A 120 -7.97 -14.72 -4.59
C GLY A 120 -8.41 -16.05 -3.98
N THR A 121 -7.49 -16.90 -3.51
CA THR A 121 -7.80 -18.15 -2.76
C THR A 121 -8.05 -17.93 -1.25
N THR A 122 -7.96 -16.68 -0.78
CA THR A 122 -8.09 -16.29 0.63
C THR A 122 -9.27 -15.33 0.81
N ASP A 123 -9.80 -15.23 2.02
CA ASP A 123 -10.96 -14.36 2.35
C ASP A 123 -10.66 -12.85 2.22
N ASN A 124 -9.43 -12.46 1.87
CA ASN A 124 -9.07 -11.08 1.56
C ASN A 124 -8.98 -10.88 0.03
N ASP A 125 -9.31 -9.68 -0.43
CA ASP A 125 -9.33 -9.39 -1.88
C ASP A 125 -7.94 -9.12 -2.49
N GLY A 126 -6.88 -9.19 -1.68
CA GLY A 126 -5.51 -8.80 -2.06
C GLY A 126 -5.34 -7.29 -2.19
N THR A 127 -4.12 -6.82 -2.00
CA THR A 127 -3.74 -5.42 -2.18
C THR A 127 -3.21 -5.18 -3.59
N THR A 128 -3.64 -4.09 -4.22
CA THR A 128 -2.95 -3.51 -5.38
C THR A 128 -2.05 -2.36 -4.96
N LEU A 129 -1.13 -1.99 -5.85
CA LEU A 129 -0.36 -0.76 -5.74
C LEU A 129 -1.23 0.49 -5.50
N LEU A 130 -2.41 0.56 -6.13
CA LEU A 130 -3.32 1.70 -6.05
C LEU A 130 -3.99 1.84 -4.67
N ASP A 131 -4.30 0.71 -4.02
CA ASP A 131 -4.83 0.70 -2.64
C ASP A 131 -3.83 1.36 -1.67
N ILE A 132 -2.53 1.07 -1.84
CA ILE A 132 -1.44 1.62 -1.00
C ILE A 132 -1.22 3.11 -1.25
N LEU A 133 -1.28 3.55 -2.50
CA LEU A 133 -1.21 4.98 -2.83
C LEU A 133 -2.43 5.75 -2.27
N ALA A 134 -3.57 5.09 -2.08
CA ALA A 134 -4.73 5.66 -1.40
C ALA A 134 -4.60 5.69 0.14
N GLU A 135 -3.80 4.80 0.76
CA GLU A 135 -3.46 4.87 2.19
C GLU A 135 -2.57 6.07 2.54
N LYS A 136 -1.76 6.53 1.59
CA LYS A 136 -0.87 7.69 1.73
C LYS A 136 -1.66 8.97 1.42
N ASP A 137 -2.03 9.71 2.47
CA ASP A 137 -2.61 11.05 2.32
C ASP A 137 -1.54 12.00 1.76
N ILE A 138 -1.81 12.54 0.58
CA ILE A 138 -0.94 13.47 -0.16
C ILE A 138 -0.93 14.87 0.49
N SER A 139 -1.91 15.17 1.36
CA SER A 139 -2.26 16.52 1.79
C SER A 139 -1.90 16.89 3.25
N ILE A 140 -1.64 15.91 4.13
CA ILE A 140 -1.22 16.15 5.52
C ILE A 140 0.26 15.82 5.70
N PRO A 141 1.10 16.78 6.11
CA PRO A 141 2.45 16.48 6.60
C PRO A 141 2.33 15.66 7.89
N ARG A 142 2.64 14.36 7.83
CA ARG A 142 2.70 13.54 9.04
C ARG A 142 3.82 14.04 9.94
N VAL A 143 3.43 14.65 11.07
CA VAL A 143 4.26 14.59 12.27
C VAL A 143 4.30 13.12 12.67
N TYR A 144 5.42 12.48 12.42
CA TYR A 144 5.63 11.07 12.76
C TYR A 144 5.69 10.93 14.28
N GLU A 145 4.61 10.42 14.89
CA GLU A 145 4.82 9.41 15.93
C GLU A 145 5.21 8.12 15.22
N GLU A 146 6.32 7.53 15.66
CA GLU A 146 6.95 6.37 15.03
C GLU A 146 5.95 5.22 14.91
N SER A 147 5.55 4.89 13.68
CA SER A 147 4.51 3.91 13.40
C SER A 147 5.01 2.46 13.55
N THR A 148 5.42 2.13 14.77
CA THR A 148 5.32 0.79 15.35
C THR A 148 4.00 0.12 14.95
N LEU A 149 2.90 0.87 14.85
CA LEU A 149 1.60 0.38 14.37
C LEU A 149 1.57 -0.09 12.90
N SER A 150 2.32 0.48 11.96
CA SER A 150 2.37 -0.05 10.57
C SER A 150 3.25 -1.30 10.47
N PHE A 151 4.32 -1.36 11.27
CA PHE A 151 5.09 -2.59 11.47
C PHE A 151 4.27 -3.67 12.18
N LEU A 152 3.39 -3.29 13.13
CA LEU A 152 2.52 -4.21 13.86
C LEU A 152 1.34 -4.70 13.03
N THR A 153 0.72 -3.89 12.17
CA THR A 153 -0.32 -4.39 11.25
C THR A 153 0.27 -5.32 10.20
N TYR A 154 1.49 -5.03 9.71
CA TYR A 154 2.26 -5.95 8.88
C TYR A 154 2.49 -7.29 9.61
N TYR A 155 2.96 -7.25 10.86
CA TYR A 155 3.10 -8.46 11.69
C TYR A 155 1.75 -9.14 11.98
N GLN A 156 0.64 -8.42 12.16
CA GLN A 156 -0.70 -8.98 12.43
C GLN A 156 -1.31 -9.72 11.22
N HIS A 157 -0.88 -9.41 9.99
CA HIS A 157 -1.18 -10.28 8.84
C HIS A 157 -0.24 -11.49 8.74
N CYS A 158 0.94 -11.44 9.37
CA CYS A 158 1.89 -12.56 9.47
C CYS A 158 1.80 -13.37 10.78
N THR A 159 0.86 -13.10 11.70
CA THR A 159 0.82 -13.75 13.02
C THR A 159 0.22 -15.16 13.01
N ILE A 160 1.02 -16.15 12.61
CA ILE A 160 1.09 -17.43 13.35
C ILE A 160 2.55 -17.91 13.45
N THR A 161 3.31 -17.34 14.41
CA THR A 161 4.44 -18.07 15.03
C THR A 161 4.41 -17.87 16.54
N LYS A 162 4.00 -18.90 17.29
CA LYS A 162 4.18 -18.94 18.75
C LYS A 162 5.67 -19.15 19.05
N LYS A 163 6.37 -18.04 19.35
CA LYS A 163 7.81 -17.84 19.62
C LYS A 163 8.63 -17.39 18.39
N PRO A 164 9.10 -16.12 18.33
CA PRO A 164 10.10 -15.71 17.35
C PRO A 164 11.47 -16.34 17.67
N SER A 165 12.26 -16.57 16.62
CA SER A 165 13.63 -17.08 16.70
C SER A 165 14.52 -16.24 17.63
N ILE A 166 15.45 -16.90 18.33
CA ILE A 166 16.48 -16.24 19.16
C ILE A 166 17.34 -15.31 18.31
N PHE A 167 17.54 -15.63 17.02
CA PHE A 167 18.30 -14.81 16.08
C PHE A 167 17.61 -13.49 15.75
N LEU A 168 16.28 -13.50 15.55
CA LEU A 168 15.47 -12.29 15.40
C LEU A 168 15.58 -11.41 16.64
N LYS A 169 15.43 -11.99 17.85
CA LYS A 169 15.63 -11.24 19.11
C LYS A 169 17.03 -10.61 19.21
N MET A 170 18.07 -11.31 18.76
CA MET A 170 19.44 -10.79 18.73
C MET A 170 19.59 -9.60 17.77
N LEU A 171 19.04 -9.67 16.55
CA LEU A 171 19.06 -8.52 15.63
C LEU A 171 18.37 -7.29 16.24
N TYR A 172 17.21 -7.47 16.88
CA TYR A 172 16.49 -6.37 17.56
C TYR A 172 17.26 -5.77 18.74
N CYS A 173 18.24 -6.46 19.33
CA CYS A 173 19.09 -5.91 20.39
C CYS A 173 20.31 -5.13 19.89
N PHE A 174 20.69 -5.27 18.62
CA PHE A 174 21.90 -4.64 18.05
C PHE A 174 21.65 -3.74 16.83
N GLY A 175 20.46 -3.78 16.21
CA GLY A 175 20.06 -2.92 15.10
C GLY A 175 19.81 -1.47 15.55
N GLY A 176 20.67 -0.55 15.11
CA GLY A 176 20.64 0.86 15.52
C GLY A 176 19.46 1.66 14.95
N LYS A 177 19.26 2.85 15.53
CA LYS A 177 18.32 3.92 15.15
C LYS A 177 18.07 3.97 13.63
N SER A 178 16.89 3.49 13.18
CA SER A 178 16.45 3.68 11.81
C SER A 178 16.22 5.18 11.55
N LYS A 179 17.12 5.80 10.78
CA LYS A 179 16.93 7.19 10.34
C LYS A 179 15.79 7.21 9.32
N GLY A 180 14.64 7.74 9.73
CA GLY A 180 13.47 7.84 8.87
C GLY A 180 13.72 8.64 7.60
N PHE A 181 13.03 8.27 6.53
CA PHE A 181 13.06 8.99 5.25
C PHE A 181 12.54 10.43 5.43
N HIS A 182 13.36 11.41 5.07
CA HIS A 182 12.96 12.81 4.93
C HIS A 182 12.94 13.22 3.45
N SER A 183 11.75 13.32 2.84
CA SER A 183 11.50 14.25 1.73
C SER A 183 9.99 14.49 1.47
N LEU A 184 9.30 15.12 2.43
CA LEU A 184 7.86 15.48 2.39
C LEU A 184 7.40 16.36 1.19
N LYS A 185 8.25 16.62 0.19
CA LYS A 185 7.96 17.45 -0.98
C LYS A 185 8.31 16.80 -2.33
N LEU A 186 9.07 15.69 -2.34
CA LEU A 186 9.32 14.91 -3.56
C LEU A 186 8.26 13.81 -3.77
N SER A 187 7.76 13.24 -2.67
CA SER A 187 6.84 12.10 -2.67
C SER A 187 5.56 12.34 -3.48
N SER A 188 4.89 13.49 -3.32
CA SER A 188 3.62 13.80 -3.99
C SER A 188 3.70 13.68 -5.52
N ASN A 189 4.78 14.18 -6.14
CA ASN A 189 4.93 14.10 -7.59
C ASN A 189 5.15 12.66 -8.08
N ASN A 190 5.92 11.85 -7.35
CA ASN A 190 6.16 10.45 -7.74
C ASN A 190 4.93 9.56 -7.46
N VAL A 191 4.16 9.82 -6.40
CA VAL A 191 2.84 9.22 -6.17
C VAL A 191 1.89 9.50 -7.35
N LEU A 192 1.77 10.76 -7.79
CA LEU A 192 0.88 11.11 -8.90
C LEU A 192 1.32 10.48 -10.23
N LYS A 193 2.64 10.38 -10.50
CA LYS A 193 3.16 9.63 -11.66
C LYS A 193 2.75 8.16 -11.63
N LEU A 194 2.85 7.50 -10.48
CA LEU A 194 2.43 6.10 -10.33
C LEU A 194 0.92 5.94 -10.55
N VAL A 195 0.10 6.81 -9.95
CA VAL A 195 -1.35 6.84 -10.20
C VAL A 195 -1.64 7.01 -11.71
N ASP A 196 -0.94 7.91 -12.39
CA ASP A 196 -1.06 8.10 -13.84
C ASP A 196 -0.67 6.86 -14.66
N ILE A 197 0.37 6.12 -14.27
CA ILE A 197 0.78 4.87 -14.93
C ILE A 197 -0.33 3.80 -14.76
N ILE A 198 -0.86 3.65 -13.55
CA ILE A 198 -1.94 2.70 -13.24
C ILE A 198 -3.20 3.04 -14.06
N PHE A 199 -3.64 4.31 -14.05
CA PHE A 199 -4.82 4.74 -14.81
C PHE A 199 -4.65 4.67 -16.33
N LYS A 200 -3.41 4.70 -16.86
CA LYS A 200 -3.13 4.38 -18.27
C LYS A 200 -3.23 2.87 -18.56
N LYS A 201 -3.01 2.00 -17.56
CA LYS A 201 -3.07 0.54 -17.71
C LYS A 201 -4.49 -0.01 -17.68
N ILE A 202 -5.36 0.50 -16.80
CA ILE A 202 -6.76 0.00 -16.63
C ILE A 202 -7.56 -0.07 -17.97
N PRO A 203 -7.46 0.90 -18.90
CA PRO A 203 -8.11 0.82 -20.22
C PRO A 203 -7.70 -0.40 -21.08
N SER A 204 -6.51 -0.97 -20.86
CA SER A 204 -6.03 -2.17 -21.59
C SER A 204 -6.65 -3.49 -21.10
N MET A 205 -7.34 -3.50 -19.96
CA MET A 205 -8.05 -4.66 -19.44
C MET A 205 -9.33 -4.96 -20.21
N THR A 206 -9.72 -6.24 -20.23
CA THR A 206 -11.07 -6.64 -20.66
C THR A 206 -12.14 -6.02 -19.74
N ARG A 207 -13.39 -5.94 -20.22
CA ARG A 207 -14.51 -5.41 -19.41
C ARG A 207 -14.72 -6.20 -18.11
N LYS A 208 -14.51 -7.52 -18.15
CA LYS A 208 -14.65 -8.40 -16.97
C LYS A 208 -13.54 -8.13 -15.96
N ASP A 209 -12.29 -8.08 -16.42
CA ASP A 209 -11.15 -7.90 -15.52
C ASP A 209 -11.13 -6.50 -14.91
N ARG A 210 -11.55 -5.49 -15.68
CA ARG A 210 -11.74 -4.11 -15.18
C ARG A 210 -12.82 -4.03 -14.11
N PHE A 211 -13.97 -4.67 -14.33
CA PHE A 211 -15.04 -4.75 -13.34
C PHE A 211 -14.56 -5.44 -12.06
N ASN A 212 -13.85 -6.58 -12.20
CA ASN A 212 -13.25 -7.30 -11.08
C ASN A 212 -12.17 -6.47 -10.35
N PHE A 213 -11.37 -5.70 -11.08
CA PHE A 213 -10.34 -4.82 -10.51
C PHE A 213 -10.98 -3.79 -9.56
N PHE A 214 -12.05 -3.11 -9.99
CA PHE A 214 -12.79 -2.16 -9.16
C PHE A 214 -13.54 -2.85 -8.00
N LEU A 215 -14.31 -3.90 -8.27
CA LEU A 215 -15.05 -4.68 -7.25
C LEU A 215 -14.15 -5.13 -6.08
N ARG A 216 -12.94 -5.62 -6.38
CA ARG A 216 -12.00 -6.15 -5.39
C ARG A 216 -11.07 -5.08 -4.80
N SER A 217 -11.11 -3.82 -5.23
CA SER A 217 -10.19 -2.78 -4.75
C SER A 217 -10.88 -1.85 -3.76
N ASN A 218 -10.23 -1.58 -2.64
CA ASN A 218 -10.72 -0.64 -1.63
C ASN A 218 -10.14 0.77 -1.83
N PHE A 219 -9.28 0.99 -2.84
CA PHE A 219 -8.56 2.24 -3.06
C PHE A 219 -9.47 3.47 -3.05
N LEU A 220 -10.66 3.40 -3.66
CA LEU A 220 -11.53 4.57 -3.81
C LEU A 220 -12.21 4.94 -2.50
N LYS A 221 -12.67 3.93 -1.74
CA LYS A 221 -13.09 4.08 -0.33
C LYS A 221 -11.95 4.63 0.53
N THR A 222 -10.74 4.09 0.40
CA THR A 222 -9.58 4.50 1.21
C THR A 222 -9.16 5.94 0.88
N ALA A 223 -9.16 6.33 -0.38
CA ALA A 223 -8.88 7.71 -0.81
C ALA A 223 -9.97 8.68 -0.34
N ALA A 224 -11.26 8.30 -0.46
CA ALA A 224 -12.39 9.09 0.04
C ALA A 224 -12.42 9.19 1.57
N LYS A 225 -11.88 8.19 2.28
CA LYS A 225 -11.70 8.20 3.74
C LYS A 225 -10.54 9.11 4.15
N ASN A 226 -9.40 9.00 3.50
CA ASN A 226 -8.14 9.62 3.91
C ASN A 226 -7.97 11.07 3.41
N GLY A 227 -8.64 11.45 2.31
CA GLY A 227 -8.52 12.79 1.74
C GLY A 227 -7.66 12.87 0.47
N SER A 228 -7.28 11.73 -0.11
CA SER A 228 -6.44 11.63 -1.32
C SER A 228 -7.21 12.05 -2.59
N ILE A 229 -7.51 13.35 -2.66
CA ILE A 229 -8.39 13.97 -3.65
C ILE A 229 -7.96 13.71 -5.09
N ASP A 230 -6.65 13.69 -5.37
CA ASP A 230 -6.16 13.53 -6.75
C ASP A 230 -6.47 12.14 -7.31
N ILE A 231 -6.45 11.10 -6.46
CA ILE A 231 -6.85 9.73 -6.82
C ILE A 231 -8.36 9.69 -7.09
N VAL A 232 -9.18 10.33 -6.25
CA VAL A 232 -10.64 10.41 -6.46
C VAL A 232 -10.98 11.18 -7.73
N LYS A 233 -10.34 12.32 -7.97
CA LYS A 233 -10.48 13.12 -9.20
C LYS A 233 -10.14 12.29 -10.44
N LYS A 234 -8.97 11.65 -10.43
CA LYS A 234 -8.49 10.81 -11.54
C LYS A 234 -9.46 9.67 -11.83
N CYS A 235 -9.96 9.00 -10.78
CA CYS A 235 -10.90 7.91 -10.92
C CYS A 235 -12.24 8.37 -11.49
N ILE A 236 -12.90 9.35 -10.87
CA ILE A 236 -14.25 9.78 -11.28
C ILE A 236 -14.26 10.49 -12.63
N SER A 237 -13.17 11.17 -13.02
CA SER A 237 -13.04 11.72 -14.37
C SER A 237 -12.91 10.64 -15.45
N ALA A 238 -12.35 9.47 -15.13
CA ALA A 238 -12.15 8.37 -16.07
C ALA A 238 -13.28 7.33 -16.05
N TYR A 239 -13.92 7.14 -14.89
CA TYR A 239 -14.95 6.13 -14.62
C TYR A 239 -16.04 6.73 -13.68
N PRO A 240 -16.95 7.59 -14.20
CA PRO A 240 -17.96 8.27 -13.38
C PRO A 240 -18.92 7.31 -12.66
N ASP A 241 -19.13 6.11 -13.21
CA ASP A 241 -19.93 5.03 -12.63
C ASP A 241 -19.43 4.57 -11.25
N GLN A 242 -18.13 4.74 -10.97
CA GLN A 242 -17.53 4.37 -9.69
C GLN A 242 -17.99 5.24 -8.53
N LEU A 243 -18.59 6.41 -8.81
CA LEU A 243 -19.22 7.28 -7.80
C LEU A 243 -20.35 6.55 -7.06
N TRP A 244 -21.10 5.72 -7.79
CA TRP A 244 -22.28 4.98 -7.30
C TRP A 244 -21.94 3.61 -6.68
N TYR A 245 -20.68 3.18 -6.76
CA TYR A 245 -20.30 1.85 -6.33
C TYR A 245 -20.42 1.69 -4.80
N PRO A 246 -21.16 0.68 -4.29
CA PRO A 246 -21.39 0.53 -2.87
C PRO A 246 -20.19 -0.14 -2.18
N HIS A 247 -19.54 0.60 -1.30
CA HIS A 247 -18.43 0.14 -0.47
C HIS A 247 -18.96 -0.10 0.96
N GLN A 248 -19.24 -1.36 1.31
CA GLN A 248 -19.91 -1.73 2.57
C GLN A 248 -21.28 -1.02 2.76
N GLY A 249 -22.06 -0.91 1.68
CA GLY A 249 -23.40 -0.31 1.70
C GLY A 249 -23.42 1.22 1.63
N ARG A 250 -22.26 1.87 1.47
CA ARG A 250 -22.14 3.33 1.36
C ARG A 250 -21.35 3.72 0.12
N ASN A 251 -21.74 4.78 -0.57
CA ASN A 251 -21.01 5.27 -1.75
C ASN A 251 -19.84 6.17 -1.32
N ILE A 252 -18.95 6.51 -2.25
CA ILE A 252 -17.73 7.27 -1.92
C ILE A 252 -18.00 8.70 -1.43
N PHE A 253 -19.13 9.27 -1.83
CA PHE A 253 -19.57 10.60 -1.38
C PHE A 253 -20.00 10.58 0.09
N GLN A 254 -20.77 9.56 0.50
CA GLN A 254 -21.16 9.33 1.89
C GLN A 254 -19.93 9.07 2.78
N ILE A 255 -18.97 8.26 2.29
CA ILE A 255 -17.69 8.03 2.97
C ILE A 255 -16.88 9.32 3.16
N ALA A 256 -16.86 10.21 2.17
CA ALA A 256 -16.19 11.51 2.29
C ALA A 256 -16.84 12.39 3.38
N VAL A 257 -18.17 12.36 3.51
CA VAL A 257 -18.93 13.08 4.55
C VAL A 257 -18.63 12.53 5.96
N GLU A 258 -18.61 11.20 6.12
CA GLU A 258 -18.26 10.55 7.39
C GLU A 258 -16.87 10.95 7.87
N ASN A 259 -15.92 11.11 6.94
CA ASN A 259 -14.52 11.36 7.24
C ASN A 259 -14.10 12.83 7.10
N ARG A 260 -15.06 13.78 7.02
CA ARG A 260 -14.81 15.23 6.99
C ARG A 260 -13.94 15.69 5.82
N GLN A 261 -14.06 15.04 4.66
CA GLN A 261 -13.23 15.32 3.50
C GLN A 261 -13.86 16.35 2.58
N GLU A 262 -13.96 17.60 3.07
CA GLU A 262 -14.59 18.76 2.41
C GLU A 262 -14.20 18.91 0.93
N LYS A 263 -12.91 18.86 0.60
CA LYS A 263 -12.44 19.01 -0.78
C LYS A 263 -12.93 17.90 -1.73
N ILE A 264 -13.12 16.69 -1.20
CA ILE A 264 -13.68 15.55 -1.94
C ILE A 264 -15.21 15.69 -2.04
N PHE A 265 -15.87 16.08 -0.95
CA PHE A 265 -17.30 16.38 -0.94
C PHE A 265 -17.66 17.43 -1.99
N ASN A 266 -17.01 18.60 -1.98
CA ASN A 266 -17.25 19.68 -2.95
C ASN A 266 -17.05 19.18 -4.39
N TYR A 267 -15.91 18.53 -4.67
CA TYR A 267 -15.63 17.98 -5.99
C TYR A 267 -16.71 16.99 -6.47
N LEU A 268 -17.08 16.01 -5.64
CA LEU A 268 -18.09 15.01 -6.01
C LEU A 268 -19.49 15.63 -6.13
N TYR A 269 -19.83 16.61 -5.29
CA TYR A 269 -21.09 17.33 -5.36
C TYR A 269 -21.19 18.12 -6.67
N ASP A 270 -20.14 18.81 -7.09
CA ASP A 270 -20.12 19.55 -8.36
C ASP A 270 -20.23 18.65 -9.59
N HIS A 271 -19.84 17.37 -9.49
CA HIS A 271 -19.94 16.37 -10.57
C HIS A 271 -21.29 15.64 -10.62
N MET A 272 -22.19 15.87 -9.66
CA MET A 272 -23.54 15.28 -9.66
C MET A 272 -24.61 16.23 -10.18
N ASN A 273 -25.56 15.70 -10.94
CA ASN A 273 -26.79 16.39 -11.32
C ASN A 273 -27.79 16.50 -10.13
N ALA A 274 -28.93 17.17 -10.34
CA ALA A 274 -29.90 17.42 -9.28
C ALA A 274 -30.54 16.15 -8.70
N ASP A 275 -30.90 15.18 -9.54
CA ASP A 275 -31.51 13.92 -9.11
C ASP A 275 -30.49 13.03 -8.40
N GLU A 276 -29.26 13.00 -8.91
CA GLU A 276 -28.12 12.33 -8.28
C GLU A 276 -27.83 12.88 -6.88
N LYS A 277 -27.85 14.21 -6.71
CA LYS A 277 -27.74 14.87 -5.40
C LYS A 277 -28.84 14.44 -4.45
N ILE A 278 -30.08 14.33 -4.93
CA ILE A 278 -31.20 13.84 -4.11
C ILE A 278 -30.98 12.37 -3.71
N LEU A 279 -30.60 11.51 -4.67
CA LEU A 279 -30.36 10.09 -4.43
C LEU A 279 -29.21 9.83 -3.44
N ALA A 280 -28.08 10.53 -3.59
CA ALA A 280 -26.91 10.36 -2.72
C ALA A 280 -27.15 10.84 -1.29
N THR A 281 -28.10 11.76 -1.06
CA THR A 281 -28.29 12.45 0.21
C THR A 281 -29.52 12.03 1.02
N ARG A 282 -30.61 11.59 0.36
CA ARG A 282 -31.95 11.47 0.97
C ARG A 282 -32.09 10.39 2.03
N VAL A 283 -31.56 9.18 1.79
CA VAL A 283 -31.55 8.06 2.75
C VAL A 283 -30.18 7.40 2.68
N VAL A 284 -29.42 7.49 3.77
CA VAL A 284 -28.03 7.01 3.86
C VAL A 284 -27.87 5.94 4.93
N GLU A 285 -28.72 5.99 5.97
CA GLU A 285 -28.64 5.08 7.11
C GLU A 285 -29.85 4.15 7.19
N SER A 286 -29.66 2.94 7.73
CA SER A 286 -30.69 1.91 7.87
C SER A 286 -31.86 2.31 8.78
N ASN A 287 -31.68 3.33 9.63
CA ASN A 287 -32.72 3.94 10.45
C ASN A 287 -33.50 5.07 9.74
N GLY A 288 -33.26 5.31 8.44
CA GLY A 288 -33.84 6.42 7.68
C GLY A 288 -33.05 7.73 7.74
N GLY A 289 -31.91 7.76 8.43
CA GLY A 289 -31.04 8.94 8.51
C GLY A 289 -30.52 9.38 7.13
N ASN A 290 -30.51 10.70 6.90
CA ASN A 290 -30.00 11.33 5.68
C ASN A 290 -28.54 11.78 5.83
N ILE A 291 -27.94 12.34 4.77
CA ILE A 291 -26.52 12.77 4.79
C ILE A 291 -26.19 13.81 5.88
N LEU A 292 -27.15 14.66 6.27
CA LEU A 292 -26.93 15.68 7.29
C LEU A 292 -26.84 15.06 8.69
N HIS A 293 -27.59 13.99 8.95
CA HIS A 293 -27.43 13.21 10.17
C HIS A 293 -26.04 12.56 10.23
N VAL A 294 -25.52 12.10 9.09
CA VAL A 294 -24.17 11.54 8.98
C VAL A 294 -23.09 12.61 9.21
N ALA A 295 -23.24 13.80 8.61
CA ALA A 295 -22.37 14.94 8.84
C ALA A 295 -22.35 15.39 10.31
N ALA A 296 -23.48 15.32 11.01
CA ALA A 296 -23.63 15.72 12.40
C ALA A 296 -23.10 14.70 13.44
N LYS A 297 -22.75 13.48 13.04
CA LYS A 297 -22.11 12.51 13.95
C LYS A 297 -20.71 12.98 14.34
N ILE A 298 -20.24 12.57 15.52
CA ILE A 298 -18.86 12.81 15.97
C ILE A 298 -17.88 12.32 14.90
N ALA A 299 -16.93 13.17 14.51
CA ALA A 299 -15.94 12.84 13.50
C ALA A 299 -15.08 11.63 13.93
N PRO A 300 -14.57 10.80 12.99
CA PRO A 300 -13.68 9.69 13.30
C PRO A 300 -12.45 10.13 14.10
N SER A 301 -11.94 9.27 14.99
CA SER A 301 -10.75 9.58 15.82
C SER A 301 -9.53 10.02 15.00
N ALA A 302 -9.35 9.43 13.82
CA ALA A 302 -8.31 9.80 12.85
C ALA A 302 -8.44 11.24 12.31
N ARG A 303 -9.62 11.88 12.44
CA ARG A 303 -9.85 13.30 12.14
C ARG A 303 -9.74 14.18 13.40
N LEU A 304 -10.29 13.72 14.52
CA LEU A 304 -10.24 14.43 15.80
C LEU A 304 -8.79 14.74 16.24
N ASN A 305 -7.86 13.80 16.04
CA ASN A 305 -6.47 13.92 16.50
C ASN A 305 -5.52 14.63 15.51
N ILE A 306 -6.01 15.18 14.37
CA ILE A 306 -5.15 15.88 13.40
C ILE A 306 -4.63 17.21 13.95
N LEU A 307 -5.45 17.89 14.76
CA LEU A 307 -5.15 19.18 15.33
C LEU A 307 -4.93 19.02 16.84
N THR A 308 -3.69 19.25 17.30
CA THR A 308 -3.34 19.20 18.72
C THR A 308 -3.97 20.32 19.55
N CYS A 309 -4.57 21.33 18.90
CA CYS A 309 -5.26 22.44 19.54
C CYS A 309 -6.79 22.26 19.49
N PRO A 310 -7.48 22.12 20.65
CA PRO A 310 -8.94 21.99 20.70
C PRO A 310 -9.70 23.14 20.01
N VAL A 311 -9.17 24.37 20.06
CA VAL A 311 -9.80 25.53 19.39
C VAL A 311 -9.79 25.37 17.88
N ALA A 312 -8.67 24.93 17.30
CA ALA A 312 -8.56 24.69 15.86
C ALA A 312 -9.44 23.51 15.42
N GLN A 313 -9.55 22.47 16.25
CA GLN A 313 -10.46 21.35 16.03
C GLN A 313 -11.93 21.78 16.03
N MET A 314 -12.36 22.58 17.02
CA MET A 314 -13.72 23.15 17.08
C MET A 314 -13.99 24.09 15.89
N GLN A 315 -13.01 24.89 15.47
CA GLN A 315 -13.13 25.73 14.28
C GLN A 315 -13.30 24.90 13.00
N SER A 316 -12.57 23.78 12.86
CA SER A 316 -12.71 22.89 11.71
C SER A 316 -14.09 22.23 11.64
N GLU A 317 -14.65 21.78 12.77
CA GLU A 317 -16.01 21.21 12.80
C GLU A 317 -17.08 22.30 12.57
N LEU A 318 -16.85 23.54 13.02
CA LEU A 318 -17.73 24.69 12.73
C LEU A 318 -17.69 25.15 11.27
N ILE A 319 -16.58 24.92 10.55
CA ILE A 319 -16.49 25.14 9.10
C ILE A 319 -17.23 24.01 8.37
N TRP A 320 -17.02 22.76 8.77
CA TRP A 320 -17.70 21.59 8.21
C TRP A 320 -19.23 21.62 8.34
N PHE A 321 -19.76 22.24 9.39
CA PHE A 321 -21.21 22.35 9.62
C PHE A 321 -21.89 23.48 8.83
N LYS A 322 -21.14 24.37 8.17
CA LYS A 322 -21.67 25.54 7.44
C LYS A 322 -21.84 25.26 5.95
#